data_AF-A0A7C6UCF8-F1
#
_entry.id   AF-A0A7C6UCF8-F1
#
_cell.length_a   1.000
_cell.length_b   1.000
_cell.length_c   1.000
_cell.angle_alpha   90.00
_cell.angle_beta   90.00
_cell.angle_gamma   90.00
#
_symmetry.space_group_name_H-M   'P 1'
#
loop_
_entity.id
_entity.type
_entity.pdbx_description
1 polymer ?
#
loop_
_entity_poly.entity_id
_entity_poly.type
_entity_poly.pdbx_seq_one_letter_code
_entity_poly.pdbx_strand_id
1 'polypeptide(L)'
;MKIPCGMARANILNSTVSGGVTVYFGTGVNPVNSPAQFFVAWGDELLAGGMVPTYNSECPEQGVLWFVDEAEADEKYKEIVRALGEPAAGVLVQPTENSEGAPLILVTGAAGKTGRAVIKALVRHGLKVRAFVRGEPQAETVKSLGAREVVIGDIETPDDYRKAAAGVQAIYHICPNVHPREKEIGLVAIGAARKVNVSRFVYHSVLHPQTEKMPHHWQKLRVEEMLFESGLNFTILQPAVYMQNILGGRESMVKEGVYRVPYPVETRLSLVDLEDVAETVATVLKEPGHDRAIYELSGSEAPTQTEIASAIAGVSGWQVRAEQVSIDSWRRQAGASGLGEYQIETLIKMFHYYARFGLQGNSNLLEWLLGRSPTALATFLARELPE
;
A
#
# COMPACT_ATOMS: atom_id res chain seq x y z
N MET A 1 8.00 -16.50 -14.37
CA MET A 1 6.63 -17.05 -14.22
C MET A 1 6.57 -18.39 -14.92
N LYS A 2 6.32 -19.49 -14.20
CA LYS A 2 5.84 -20.70 -14.86
C LYS A 2 4.45 -20.37 -15.36
N ILE A 3 4.31 -20.28 -16.68
CA ILE A 3 3.02 -20.16 -17.34
C ILE A 3 2.18 -21.37 -16.87
N PRO A 4 0.93 -21.19 -16.40
CA PRO A 4 0.07 -22.31 -16.07
C PRO A 4 0.08 -23.29 -17.24
N CYS A 5 0.24 -24.58 -16.97
CA CYS A 5 0.20 -25.60 -18.01
C CYS A 5 -1.10 -25.41 -18.81
N GLY A 6 -1.00 -25.12 -20.11
CA GLY A 6 -2.17 -24.87 -20.97
C GLY A 6 -2.50 -23.41 -21.30
N MET A 7 -1.70 -22.41 -20.91
CA MET A 7 -1.89 -21.00 -21.28
C MET A 7 -0.66 -20.46 -22.04
N ALA A 8 -0.83 -19.40 -22.83
CA ALA A 8 0.24 -18.70 -23.54
C ALA A 8 0.03 -17.19 -23.51
N ARG A 9 1.11 -16.42 -23.65
CA ARG A 9 0.99 -14.97 -23.75
C ARG A 9 0.38 -14.59 -25.10
N ALA A 10 -0.69 -13.82 -25.07
CA ALA A 10 -1.36 -13.31 -26.25
C ALA A 10 -0.74 -11.97 -26.68
N ASN A 11 -0.45 -11.84 -27.97
CA ASN A 11 -0.17 -10.57 -28.62
C ASN A 11 -1.36 -10.23 -29.52
N ILE A 12 -2.25 -9.36 -29.04
CA ILE A 12 -3.47 -9.00 -29.76
C ILE A 12 -3.12 -8.09 -30.93
N LEU A 13 -3.39 -8.55 -32.14
CA LEU A 13 -3.18 -7.77 -33.36
C LEU A 13 -4.44 -6.99 -33.73
N ASN A 14 -5.62 -7.59 -33.51
CA ASN A 14 -6.89 -6.96 -33.77
C ASN A 14 -7.97 -7.47 -32.81
N SER A 15 -8.97 -6.64 -32.53
CA SER A 15 -10.12 -7.01 -31.72
C SER A 15 -11.35 -6.24 -32.16
N THR A 16 -12.51 -6.89 -32.14
CA THR A 16 -13.78 -6.22 -32.42
C THR A 16 -14.87 -6.79 -31.51
N VAL A 17 -15.92 -6.00 -31.28
CA VAL A 17 -17.10 -6.46 -30.55
C VAL A 17 -18.20 -6.73 -31.57
N SER A 18 -18.72 -7.96 -31.57
CA SER A 18 -19.82 -8.37 -32.43
C SER A 18 -20.85 -9.14 -31.61
N GLY A 19 -22.13 -8.77 -31.70
CA GLY A 19 -23.20 -9.44 -30.94
C GLY A 19 -23.11 -9.31 -29.42
N GLY A 20 -22.34 -8.34 -28.91
CA GLY A 20 -22.05 -8.21 -27.48
C GLY A 20 -20.92 -9.11 -26.97
N VAL A 21 -20.25 -9.86 -27.85
CA VAL A 21 -19.10 -10.71 -27.53
C VAL A 21 -17.84 -10.11 -28.16
N THR A 22 -16.76 -10.02 -27.39
CA THR A 22 -15.48 -9.57 -27.94
C THR A 22 -14.80 -10.71 -28.69
N VAL A 23 -14.38 -10.46 -29.93
CA VAL A 23 -13.61 -11.36 -30.78
C VAL A 23 -12.21 -10.78 -30.97
N TYR A 24 -11.20 -11.62 -30.75
CA TYR A 24 -9.80 -11.27 -30.78
C TYR A 24 -9.08 -12.08 -31.85
N PHE A 25 -8.18 -11.40 -32.56
CA PHE A 25 -7.21 -11.98 -33.47
C PHE A 25 -5.81 -11.60 -32.98
N GLY A 26 -4.94 -12.59 -32.83
CA GLY A 26 -3.62 -12.33 -32.28
C GLY A 26 -2.63 -13.44 -32.56
N THR A 27 -1.42 -13.23 -32.08
CA THR A 27 -0.35 -14.22 -32.12
C THR A 27 0.02 -14.71 -30.73
N GLY A 28 0.53 -15.92 -30.65
CA GLY A 28 0.99 -16.52 -29.41
C GLY A 28 1.82 -17.76 -29.68
N VAL A 29 2.49 -18.28 -28.64
CA VAL A 29 3.25 -19.52 -28.74
C VAL A 29 2.42 -20.63 -28.13
N ASN A 30 1.90 -21.54 -28.96
CA ASN A 30 1.24 -22.75 -28.48
C ASN A 30 2.30 -23.86 -28.25
N PRO A 31 2.65 -24.20 -26.99
CA PRO A 31 3.68 -25.19 -26.71
C PRO A 31 3.23 -26.64 -26.97
N VAL A 32 1.93 -26.87 -27.19
CA VAL A 32 1.35 -28.21 -27.43
C VAL A 32 1.28 -28.53 -28.93
N ASN A 33 1.02 -27.53 -29.78
CA ASN A 33 0.95 -27.67 -31.23
C ASN A 33 2.06 -26.83 -31.89
N SER A 34 3.23 -27.46 -32.08
CA SER A 34 4.51 -26.79 -32.33
C SER A 34 4.68 -25.94 -33.62
N PRO A 35 3.70 -25.77 -34.53
CA PRO A 35 3.78 -24.70 -35.53
C PRO A 35 2.70 -23.61 -35.44
N ALA A 36 1.72 -23.69 -34.53
CA ALA A 36 0.63 -22.71 -34.50
C ALA A 36 1.11 -21.36 -33.92
N GLN A 37 0.93 -20.29 -34.69
CA GLN A 37 1.41 -18.93 -34.37
C GLN A 37 0.27 -17.92 -34.21
N PHE A 38 -0.89 -18.20 -34.81
CA PHE A 38 -2.05 -17.31 -34.82
C PHE A 38 -3.19 -17.93 -34.03
N PHE A 39 -4.02 -17.09 -33.42
CA PHE A 39 -5.25 -17.55 -32.78
C PHE A 39 -6.41 -16.60 -33.05
N VAL A 40 -7.61 -17.17 -33.00
CA VAL A 40 -8.87 -16.44 -32.91
C VAL A 40 -9.55 -16.85 -31.62
N ALA A 41 -9.92 -15.89 -30.79
CA ALA A 41 -10.62 -16.14 -29.53
C ALA A 41 -11.87 -15.27 -29.43
N TRP A 42 -12.93 -15.76 -28.81
CA TRP A 42 -14.14 -14.98 -28.54
C TRP A 42 -14.68 -15.28 -27.14
N GLY A 43 -15.32 -14.30 -26.52
CA GLY A 43 -15.84 -14.38 -25.15
C GLY A 43 -15.17 -13.38 -24.22
N ASP A 44 -15.91 -12.88 -23.23
CA ASP A 44 -15.51 -11.72 -22.41
C ASP A 44 -14.44 -12.05 -21.35
N GLU A 45 -14.27 -13.32 -21.01
CA GLU A 45 -13.34 -13.76 -19.94
C GLU A 45 -12.06 -14.44 -20.46
N LEU A 46 -11.95 -14.67 -21.76
CA LEU A 46 -10.96 -15.61 -22.31
C LEU A 46 -9.54 -15.05 -22.45
N LEU A 47 -9.39 -13.72 -22.34
CA LEU A 47 -8.10 -13.00 -22.39
C LEU A 47 -7.81 -12.19 -21.12
N ALA A 48 -8.47 -12.52 -20.00
CA ALA A 48 -8.21 -11.88 -18.71
C ALA A 48 -6.71 -11.97 -18.37
N GLY A 49 -6.03 -10.81 -18.34
CA GLY A 49 -4.60 -10.71 -18.04
C GLY A 49 -3.64 -10.96 -19.22
N GLY A 50 -4.12 -10.90 -20.47
CA GLY A 50 -3.26 -11.00 -21.67
C GLY A 50 -2.73 -12.42 -21.95
N MET A 51 -3.42 -13.43 -21.41
CA MET A 51 -3.09 -14.84 -21.58
C MET A 51 -4.22 -15.53 -22.34
N VAL A 52 -3.87 -16.45 -23.23
CA VAL A 52 -4.80 -17.22 -24.07
C VAL A 52 -4.59 -18.72 -23.82
N PRO A 53 -5.65 -19.56 -23.72
CA PRO A 53 -5.50 -21.00 -23.60
C PRO A 53 -4.80 -21.63 -24.82
N THR A 54 -3.98 -22.66 -24.61
CA THR A 54 -3.15 -23.29 -25.66
C THR A 54 -3.80 -24.53 -26.28
N TYR A 55 -5.10 -24.70 -26.13
CA TYR A 55 -5.86 -25.79 -26.74
C TYR A 55 -7.08 -25.22 -27.46
N ASN A 56 -7.54 -25.92 -28.50
CA ASN A 56 -8.73 -25.49 -29.21
C ASN A 56 -9.99 -25.83 -28.40
N SER A 57 -10.91 -24.89 -28.33
CA SER A 57 -12.20 -25.05 -27.67
C SER A 57 -13.23 -24.22 -28.41
N GLU A 58 -14.32 -24.84 -28.84
CA GLU A 58 -15.42 -24.17 -29.52
C GLU A 58 -16.69 -24.33 -28.69
N CYS A 59 -17.17 -23.24 -28.12
CA CYS A 59 -18.52 -23.14 -27.57
C CYS A 59 -19.21 -21.90 -28.20
N PRO A 60 -20.54 -21.91 -28.36
CA PRO A 60 -21.23 -20.80 -29.02
C PRO A 60 -20.96 -19.43 -28.38
N GLU A 61 -20.80 -19.38 -27.06
CA GLU A 61 -20.65 -18.15 -26.28
C GLU A 61 -19.18 -17.75 -26.03
N GLN A 62 -18.25 -18.70 -26.11
CA GLN A 62 -16.81 -18.46 -25.95
C GLN A 62 -15.96 -19.57 -26.56
N GLY A 63 -14.79 -19.22 -27.07
CA GLY A 63 -13.88 -20.20 -27.65
C GLY A 63 -12.52 -19.64 -28.02
N VAL A 64 -11.61 -20.54 -28.36
CA VAL A 64 -10.29 -20.23 -28.88
C VAL A 64 -9.87 -21.28 -29.90
N LEU A 65 -9.34 -20.82 -31.02
CA LEU A 65 -8.83 -21.64 -32.11
C LEU A 65 -7.44 -21.18 -32.51
N TRP A 66 -6.54 -22.14 -32.68
CA TRP A 66 -5.16 -21.93 -33.07
C TRP A 66 -4.89 -22.37 -34.52
N PHE A 67 -4.08 -21.59 -35.21
CA PHE A 67 -3.76 -21.73 -36.63
C PHE A 67 -2.26 -21.57 -36.89
N VAL A 68 -1.77 -22.25 -37.91
CA VAL A 68 -0.40 -22.10 -38.41
C VAL A 68 -0.33 -20.99 -39.47
N ASP A 69 -1.36 -20.92 -40.31
CA ASP A 69 -1.47 -19.96 -41.40
C ASP A 69 -2.28 -18.71 -40.99
N GLU A 70 -1.76 -17.54 -41.32
CA GLU A 70 -2.38 -16.25 -40.96
C GLU A 70 -3.68 -16.00 -41.73
N ALA A 71 -3.74 -16.41 -43.01
CA ALA A 71 -4.90 -16.15 -43.86
C ALA A 71 -6.08 -17.03 -43.43
N GLU A 72 -5.83 -18.29 -43.06
CA GLU A 72 -6.84 -19.18 -42.47
C GLU A 72 -7.40 -18.60 -41.15
N ALA A 73 -6.51 -18.09 -40.30
CA ALA A 73 -6.89 -17.46 -39.04
C ALA A 73 -7.70 -16.18 -39.24
N ASP A 74 -7.32 -15.33 -40.20
CA ASP A 74 -8.04 -14.10 -40.55
C ASP A 74 -9.42 -14.40 -41.18
N GLU A 75 -9.52 -15.45 -42.02
CA GLU A 75 -10.82 -15.90 -42.55
C GLU A 75 -11.75 -16.37 -41.43
N LYS A 76 -11.23 -17.17 -40.49
CA LYS A 76 -12.00 -17.62 -39.32
C LYS A 76 -12.41 -16.47 -38.41
N TYR A 77 -11.53 -15.49 -38.20
CA TYR A 77 -11.84 -14.26 -37.45
C TYR A 77 -13.04 -13.54 -38.08
N LYS A 78 -13.03 -13.33 -39.40
CA LYS A 78 -14.14 -12.69 -40.11
C LYS A 78 -15.42 -13.52 -40.06
N GLU A 79 -15.32 -14.84 -40.13
CA GLU A 79 -16.47 -15.75 -40.01
C GLU A 79 -17.14 -15.61 -38.63
N ILE A 80 -16.36 -15.67 -37.54
CA ILE A 80 -16.87 -15.53 -36.17
C ILE A 80 -17.45 -14.13 -35.93
N VAL A 81 -16.79 -13.08 -36.42
CA VAL A 81 -17.32 -11.70 -36.34
C VAL A 81 -18.65 -11.56 -37.07
N ARG A 82 -18.81 -12.15 -38.25
CA ARG A 82 -20.09 -12.14 -38.99
C ARG A 82 -21.17 -12.95 -38.30
N ALA A 83 -20.82 -14.15 -37.79
CA ALA A 83 -21.74 -15.03 -37.10
C ALA A 83 -22.32 -14.39 -35.82
N LEU A 84 -21.51 -13.60 -35.12
CA LEU A 84 -21.94 -12.84 -33.95
C LEU A 84 -22.65 -11.52 -34.31
N GLY A 85 -22.64 -11.09 -35.58
CA GLY A 85 -22.95 -9.71 -36.00
C GLY A 85 -24.34 -9.43 -36.58
N GLU A 86 -25.32 -10.35 -36.52
CA GLU A 86 -26.69 -10.00 -36.90
C GLU A 86 -27.44 -9.23 -35.78
N PRO A 87 -28.20 -8.15 -36.10
CA PRO A 87 -28.41 -7.06 -35.16
C PRO A 87 -29.66 -7.18 -34.28
N ALA A 88 -29.53 -6.77 -33.01
CA ALA A 88 -30.59 -6.05 -32.30
C ALA A 88 -30.04 -4.69 -31.85
N ALA A 89 -30.74 -3.63 -32.21
CA ALA A 89 -30.29 -2.25 -32.16
C ALA A 89 -29.96 -1.73 -30.75
N GLY A 90 -28.87 -0.94 -30.68
CA GLY A 90 -28.73 0.17 -29.74
C GLY A 90 -27.91 -0.09 -28.49
N VAL A 91 -26.65 0.37 -28.47
CA VAL A 91 -26.18 1.60 -27.82
C VAL A 91 -24.67 1.64 -28.00
N LEU A 92 -24.18 2.65 -28.72
CA LEU A 92 -22.75 2.96 -28.78
C LEU A 92 -22.32 3.50 -27.42
N VAL A 93 -21.52 2.76 -26.66
CA VAL A 93 -20.75 3.35 -25.55
C VAL A 93 -19.46 3.87 -26.17
N GLN A 94 -19.42 5.17 -26.45
CA GLN A 94 -18.17 5.90 -26.66
C GLN A 94 -17.36 5.87 -25.36
N PRO A 95 -16.01 5.94 -25.41
CA PRO A 95 -15.21 6.10 -24.21
C PRO A 95 -15.57 7.46 -23.62
N THR A 96 -16.28 7.47 -22.49
CA THR A 96 -16.52 8.69 -21.75
C THR A 96 -15.19 9.18 -21.21
N GLU A 97 -14.70 10.30 -21.75
CA GLU A 97 -13.97 11.28 -20.96
C GLU A 97 -14.82 11.59 -19.71
N ASN A 98 -14.54 10.91 -18.59
CA ASN A 98 -15.05 11.32 -17.29
C ASN A 98 -14.07 12.31 -16.68
N SER A 99 -14.17 13.58 -17.08
CA SER A 99 -13.89 14.65 -16.13
C SER A 99 -15.17 14.88 -15.32
N GLU A 100 -15.23 14.38 -14.07
CA GLU A 100 -15.85 15.08 -12.93
C GLU A 100 -15.73 14.27 -11.63
N GLY A 101 -14.48 14.07 -11.17
CA GLY A 101 -14.21 13.74 -9.78
C GLY A 101 -12.90 13.00 -9.57
N ALA A 102 -11.94 13.64 -8.90
CA ALA A 102 -10.71 12.98 -8.45
C ALA A 102 -11.02 11.67 -7.71
N PRO A 103 -10.14 10.64 -7.84
CA PRO A 103 -10.37 9.31 -7.30
C PRO A 103 -10.68 9.37 -5.80
N LEU A 104 -11.74 8.69 -5.36
CA LEU A 104 -12.08 8.58 -3.94
C LEU A 104 -11.22 7.48 -3.31
N ILE A 105 -10.37 7.87 -2.37
CA ILE A 105 -9.40 7.02 -1.69
C ILE A 105 -9.86 6.78 -0.26
N LEU A 106 -10.00 5.52 0.13
CA LEU A 106 -10.20 5.15 1.53
C LEU A 106 -8.86 5.20 2.29
N VAL A 107 -8.81 5.94 3.39
CA VAL A 107 -7.70 5.90 4.35
C VAL A 107 -8.19 5.26 5.65
N THR A 108 -7.60 4.14 6.05
CA THR A 108 -7.84 3.56 7.38
C THR A 108 -6.80 4.05 8.39
N GLY A 109 -7.06 3.88 9.69
CA GLY A 109 -6.20 4.47 10.73
C GLY A 109 -6.09 6.00 10.62
N ALA A 110 -7.11 6.62 10.03
CA ALA A 110 -7.06 7.97 9.47
C ALA A 110 -6.76 9.06 10.50
N ALA A 111 -7.28 8.91 11.73
CA ALA A 111 -7.06 9.88 12.81
C ALA A 111 -5.70 9.71 13.52
N GLY A 112 -4.96 8.64 13.25
CA GLY A 112 -3.61 8.44 13.79
C GLY A 112 -2.59 9.39 13.15
N LYS A 113 -1.41 9.53 13.75
CA LYS A 113 -0.36 10.43 13.24
C LYS A 113 -0.05 10.23 11.74
N THR A 114 0.10 8.98 11.30
CA THR A 114 0.36 8.61 9.91
C THR A 114 -0.83 8.94 9.01
N GLY A 115 -2.04 8.55 9.42
CA GLY A 115 -3.27 8.83 8.67
C GLY A 115 -3.46 10.34 8.47
N ARG A 116 -3.26 11.14 9.51
CA ARG A 116 -3.38 12.61 9.42
C ARG A 116 -2.40 13.24 8.45
N ALA A 117 -1.13 12.80 8.46
CA ALA A 117 -0.13 13.27 7.51
C ALA A 117 -0.51 12.90 6.06
N VAL A 118 -0.97 11.66 5.86
CA VAL A 118 -1.40 11.16 4.55
C VAL A 118 -2.63 11.89 4.03
N ILE A 119 -3.65 12.13 4.87
CA ILE A 119 -4.84 12.89 4.46
C ILE A 119 -4.43 14.29 3.97
N LYS A 120 -3.56 14.99 4.72
CA LYS A 120 -3.07 16.32 4.31
C LYS A 120 -2.36 16.27 2.95
N ALA A 121 -1.49 15.28 2.73
CA ALA A 121 -0.79 15.12 1.46
C ALA A 121 -1.76 14.82 0.30
N LEU A 122 -2.67 13.86 0.48
CA LEU A 122 -3.66 13.50 -0.54
C LEU A 122 -4.54 14.70 -0.93
N VAL A 123 -5.03 15.46 0.06
CA VAL A 123 -5.83 16.67 -0.17
C VAL A 123 -5.03 17.74 -0.89
N ARG A 124 -3.77 17.96 -0.50
CA ARG A 124 -2.85 18.91 -1.17
C ARG A 124 -2.63 18.55 -2.64
N HIS A 125 -2.62 17.26 -2.96
CA HIS A 125 -2.51 16.74 -4.34
C HIS A 125 -3.85 16.67 -5.09
N GLY A 126 -4.93 17.21 -4.51
CA GLY A 126 -6.25 17.27 -5.14
C GLY A 126 -7.04 15.96 -5.14
N LEU A 127 -6.60 14.97 -4.37
CA LEU A 127 -7.26 13.66 -4.28
C LEU A 127 -8.40 13.69 -3.26
N LYS A 128 -9.51 12.98 -3.54
CA LYS A 128 -10.65 12.90 -2.63
C LYS A 128 -10.41 11.81 -1.59
N VAL A 129 -10.60 12.13 -0.33
CA VAL A 129 -10.35 11.20 0.78
C VAL A 129 -11.64 10.85 1.50
N ARG A 130 -11.86 9.55 1.68
CA ARG A 130 -12.76 9.00 2.71
C ARG A 130 -11.92 8.50 3.88
N ALA A 131 -12.14 9.05 5.06
CA ALA A 131 -11.45 8.64 6.28
C ALA A 131 -12.28 7.59 7.04
N PHE A 132 -11.67 6.47 7.41
CA PHE A 132 -12.28 5.47 8.30
C PHE A 132 -11.72 5.62 9.72
N VAL A 133 -12.60 5.95 10.66
CA VAL A 133 -12.27 6.27 12.06
C VAL A 133 -13.19 5.53 13.04
N ARG A 134 -12.81 5.49 14.32
CA ARG A 134 -13.53 4.72 15.35
C ARG A 134 -14.63 5.52 16.06
N GLY A 135 -14.60 6.85 16.02
CA GLY A 135 -15.60 7.65 16.73
C GLY A 135 -15.62 9.14 16.37
N GLU A 136 -16.64 9.84 16.88
CA GLU A 136 -16.94 11.23 16.51
C GLU A 136 -15.77 12.23 16.70
N PRO A 137 -15.02 12.21 17.82
CA PRO A 137 -13.90 13.15 17.98
C PRO A 137 -12.80 12.98 16.90
N GLN A 138 -12.62 11.75 16.44
CA GLN A 138 -11.69 11.44 15.35
C GLN A 138 -12.25 11.90 14.00
N ALA A 139 -13.58 11.85 13.81
CA ALA A 139 -14.25 12.32 12.62
C ALA A 139 -14.04 13.82 12.41
N GLU A 140 -14.24 14.63 13.46
CA GLU A 140 -14.00 16.08 13.40
C GLU A 140 -12.53 16.41 13.08
N THR A 141 -11.60 15.65 13.69
CA THR A 141 -10.17 15.78 13.40
C THR A 141 -9.89 15.58 11.90
N VAL A 142 -10.34 14.47 11.29
CA VAL A 142 -10.04 14.20 9.88
C VAL A 142 -10.80 15.12 8.92
N LYS A 143 -12.01 15.59 9.26
CA LYS A 143 -12.73 16.62 8.50
C LYS A 143 -11.94 17.93 8.44
N SER A 144 -11.38 18.37 9.57
CA SER A 144 -10.55 19.59 9.61
C SER A 144 -9.27 19.49 8.76
N LEU A 145 -8.84 18.27 8.42
CA LEU A 145 -7.71 18.01 7.52
C LEU A 145 -8.10 17.96 6.04
N GLY A 146 -9.38 18.13 5.73
CA GLY A 146 -9.91 18.12 4.36
C GLY A 146 -10.43 16.76 3.88
N ALA A 147 -10.63 15.78 4.78
CA ALA A 147 -11.32 14.54 4.39
C ALA A 147 -12.73 14.86 3.86
N ARG A 148 -13.01 14.45 2.63
CA ARG A 148 -14.29 14.70 1.94
C ARG A 148 -15.43 13.91 2.57
N GLU A 149 -15.12 12.70 3.01
CA GLU A 149 -16.07 11.78 3.63
C GLU A 149 -15.45 11.17 4.88
N VAL A 150 -16.30 10.83 5.85
CA VAL A 150 -15.90 10.10 7.04
C VAL A 150 -16.87 8.96 7.28
N VAL A 151 -16.33 7.77 7.50
CA VAL A 151 -17.07 6.61 7.96
C VAL A 151 -16.61 6.29 9.37
N ILE A 152 -17.57 6.13 10.27
CA ILE A 152 -17.33 5.72 11.65
C ILE A 152 -17.67 4.24 11.77
N GLY A 153 -16.76 3.46 12.34
CA GLY A 153 -16.97 2.05 12.60
C GLY A 153 -15.72 1.37 13.12
N ASP A 154 -15.81 0.06 13.31
CA ASP A 154 -14.69 -0.73 13.79
C ASP A 154 -13.95 -1.38 12.61
N ILE A 155 -12.63 -1.13 12.51
CA ILE A 155 -11.78 -1.71 11.48
C ILE A 155 -11.71 -3.25 11.57
N GLU A 156 -12.00 -3.79 12.75
CA GLU A 156 -12.02 -5.23 13.01
C GLU A 156 -13.35 -5.87 12.60
N THR A 157 -14.38 -5.06 12.35
CA THR A 157 -15.71 -5.53 11.95
C THR A 157 -15.81 -5.57 10.42
N PRO A 158 -15.98 -6.75 9.80
CA PRO A 158 -16.02 -6.86 8.34
C PRO A 158 -17.10 -5.99 7.68
N ASP A 159 -18.26 -5.86 8.32
CA ASP A 159 -19.37 -5.06 7.80
C ASP A 159 -19.07 -3.56 7.77
N ASP A 160 -18.39 -3.05 8.81
CA ASP A 160 -18.01 -1.65 8.88
C ASP A 160 -16.90 -1.33 7.88
N TYR A 161 -15.92 -2.23 7.71
CA TYR A 161 -14.92 -2.08 6.67
C TYR A 161 -15.57 -2.10 5.27
N ARG A 162 -16.51 -3.01 5.01
CA ARG A 162 -17.24 -3.06 3.73
C ARG A 162 -18.01 -1.77 3.46
N LYS A 163 -18.68 -1.19 4.46
CA LYS A 163 -19.32 0.13 4.34
C LYS A 163 -18.30 1.21 4.01
N ALA A 164 -17.14 1.21 4.67
CA ALA A 164 -16.08 2.17 4.41
C ALA A 164 -15.49 2.05 2.99
N ALA A 165 -15.34 0.84 2.47
CA ALA A 165 -14.79 0.55 1.14
C ALA A 165 -15.78 0.74 -0.01
N ALA A 166 -17.09 0.89 0.25
CA ALA A 166 -18.09 0.95 -0.80
C ALA A 166 -17.88 2.13 -1.78
N GLY A 167 -17.66 1.84 -3.07
CA GLY A 167 -17.53 2.86 -4.12
C GLY A 167 -16.20 3.64 -4.11
N VAL A 168 -15.21 3.19 -3.34
CA VAL A 168 -13.85 3.77 -3.39
C VAL A 168 -13.05 3.17 -4.54
N GLN A 169 -12.15 3.95 -5.11
CA GLN A 169 -11.32 3.52 -6.24
C GLN A 169 -9.99 2.93 -5.77
N ALA A 170 -9.45 3.41 -4.65
CA ALA A 170 -8.23 2.88 -4.04
C ALA A 170 -8.34 2.89 -2.52
N ILE A 171 -7.52 2.06 -1.88
CA ILE A 171 -7.44 1.96 -0.41
C ILE A 171 -5.99 2.17 0.01
N TYR A 172 -5.77 3.05 0.98
CA TYR A 172 -4.56 3.09 1.78
C TYR A 172 -4.84 2.53 3.18
N HIS A 173 -4.38 1.32 3.42
CA HIS A 173 -4.67 0.58 4.63
C HIS A 173 -3.55 0.73 5.67
N ILE A 174 -3.89 1.43 6.75
CA ILE A 174 -3.10 1.48 7.99
C ILE A 174 -3.84 0.70 9.07
N CYS A 175 -3.22 -0.37 9.57
CA CYS A 175 -3.68 -1.10 10.73
C CYS A 175 -3.22 -0.40 12.03
N PRO A 176 -3.99 -0.45 13.14
CA PRO A 176 -3.55 0.09 14.43
C PRO A 176 -2.17 -0.44 14.85
N ASN A 177 -1.37 0.42 15.46
CA ASN A 177 0.01 0.08 15.82
C ASN A 177 0.07 -1.02 16.89
N VAL A 178 0.89 -2.06 16.65
CA VAL A 178 1.08 -3.20 17.57
C VAL A 178 -0.25 -3.88 17.91
N HIS A 179 -1.11 -4.08 16.90
CA HIS A 179 -2.40 -4.74 17.09
C HIS A 179 -2.24 -6.27 17.11
N PRO A 180 -2.80 -7.01 18.10
CA PRO A 180 -2.69 -8.46 18.16
C PRO A 180 -3.38 -9.16 16.98
N ARG A 181 -4.41 -8.51 16.42
CA ARG A 181 -5.19 -8.99 15.26
C ARG A 181 -4.79 -8.37 13.92
N GLU A 182 -3.55 -7.89 13.77
CA GLU A 182 -3.06 -7.27 12.52
C GLU A 182 -3.34 -8.14 11.28
N LYS A 183 -3.10 -9.46 11.39
CA LYS A 183 -3.34 -10.40 10.30
C LYS A 183 -4.83 -10.48 9.95
N GLU A 184 -5.69 -10.63 10.94
CA GLU A 184 -7.14 -10.75 10.74
C GLU A 184 -7.73 -9.45 10.16
N ILE A 185 -7.27 -8.29 10.64
CA ILE A 185 -7.66 -6.98 10.08
C ILE A 185 -7.19 -6.86 8.63
N GLY A 186 -5.97 -7.28 8.32
CA GLY A 186 -5.45 -7.32 6.95
C GLY A 186 -6.30 -8.20 6.03
N LEU A 187 -6.74 -9.37 6.51
CA LEU A 187 -7.63 -10.27 5.76
C LEU A 187 -8.98 -9.61 5.46
N VAL A 188 -9.57 -8.93 6.45
CA VAL A 188 -10.83 -8.17 6.28
C VAL A 188 -10.66 -7.06 5.23
N ALA A 189 -9.56 -6.31 5.31
CA ALA A 189 -9.24 -5.23 4.38
C ALA A 189 -9.09 -5.74 2.94
N ILE A 190 -8.31 -6.81 2.75
CA ILE A 190 -8.10 -7.45 1.44
C ILE A 190 -9.42 -7.99 0.88
N GLY A 191 -10.23 -8.66 1.71
CA GLY A 191 -11.54 -9.16 1.30
C GLY A 191 -12.50 -8.06 0.84
N ALA A 192 -12.55 -6.94 1.58
CA ALA A 192 -13.36 -5.79 1.22
C ALA A 192 -12.88 -5.16 -0.09
N ALA A 193 -11.56 -4.97 -0.25
CA ALA A 193 -10.93 -4.43 -1.45
C ALA A 193 -11.25 -5.25 -2.70
N ARG A 194 -11.19 -6.59 -2.59
CA ARG A 194 -11.56 -7.51 -3.69
C ARG A 194 -13.03 -7.38 -4.05
N LYS A 195 -13.90 -7.26 -3.05
CA LYS A 195 -15.35 -7.21 -3.27
C LYS A 195 -15.79 -5.94 -4.01
N VAL A 196 -15.09 -4.83 -3.81
CA VAL A 196 -15.37 -3.55 -4.49
C VAL A 196 -14.49 -3.30 -5.73
N ASN A 197 -13.62 -4.26 -6.07
CA ASN A 197 -12.71 -4.20 -7.22
C ASN A 197 -11.90 -2.90 -7.31
N VAL A 198 -11.19 -2.55 -6.23
CA VAL A 198 -10.34 -1.35 -6.23
C VAL A 198 -9.22 -1.44 -7.28
N SER A 199 -8.87 -0.33 -7.89
CA SER A 199 -7.78 -0.24 -8.86
C SER A 199 -6.40 -0.39 -8.22
N ARG A 200 -6.27 -0.03 -6.93
CA ARG A 200 -5.03 -0.18 -6.15
C ARG A 200 -5.30 -0.32 -4.65
N PHE A 201 -4.59 -1.26 -4.02
CA PHE A 201 -4.53 -1.42 -2.56
C PHE A 201 -3.11 -1.11 -2.06
N VAL A 202 -2.94 0.01 -1.36
CA VAL A 202 -1.66 0.42 -0.78
C VAL A 202 -1.62 0.02 0.69
N TYR A 203 -0.69 -0.85 1.06
CA TYR A 203 -0.53 -1.35 2.43
C TYR A 203 0.59 -0.63 3.18
N HIS A 204 0.27 -0.15 4.37
CA HIS A 204 1.23 0.45 5.29
C HIS A 204 1.85 -0.61 6.22
N SER A 205 2.98 -1.14 5.76
CA SER A 205 3.77 -2.13 6.48
C SER A 205 4.80 -1.46 7.40
N VAL A 206 6.02 -1.99 7.47
CA VAL A 206 7.14 -1.52 8.30
C VAL A 206 8.46 -1.97 7.68
N LEU A 207 9.55 -1.24 7.91
CA LEU A 207 10.90 -1.62 7.49
C LEU A 207 11.32 -2.99 8.07
N HIS A 208 11.91 -3.84 7.24
CA HIS A 208 12.35 -5.20 7.59
C HIS A 208 11.28 -6.06 8.27
N PRO A 209 10.09 -6.25 7.65
CA PRO A 209 8.99 -7.02 8.24
C PRO A 209 9.33 -8.51 8.41
N GLN A 210 10.40 -8.99 7.75
CA GLN A 210 10.94 -10.35 7.85
C GLN A 210 11.57 -10.66 9.22
N THR A 211 11.71 -9.66 10.09
CA THR A 211 12.33 -9.84 11.41
C THR A 211 11.37 -10.50 12.41
N GLU A 212 11.35 -11.83 12.44
CA GLU A 212 10.51 -12.64 13.35
C GLU A 212 10.66 -12.25 14.84
N LYS A 213 11.89 -11.88 15.25
CA LYS A 213 12.20 -11.43 16.63
C LYS A 213 11.42 -10.19 17.06
N MET A 214 10.84 -9.44 16.12
CA MET A 214 9.95 -8.32 16.35
C MET A 214 8.52 -8.75 15.94
N PRO A 215 7.69 -9.27 16.85
CA PRO A 215 6.44 -9.93 16.48
C PRO A 215 5.48 -9.06 15.65
N HIS A 216 5.40 -7.77 15.95
CA HIS A 216 4.56 -6.84 15.19
C HIS A 216 5.07 -6.57 13.78
N HIS A 217 6.38 -6.63 13.51
CA HIS A 217 6.92 -6.61 12.14
C HIS A 217 6.49 -7.87 11.38
N TRP A 218 6.61 -9.02 12.04
CA TRP A 218 6.27 -10.29 11.43
C TRP A 218 4.76 -10.44 11.13
N GLN A 219 3.88 -9.86 11.95
CA GLN A 219 2.46 -9.81 11.63
C GLN A 219 2.18 -8.97 10.37
N LYS A 220 2.93 -7.89 10.15
CA LYS A 220 2.83 -7.10 8.92
C LYS A 220 3.28 -7.89 7.69
N LEU A 221 4.38 -8.64 7.80
CA LEU A 221 4.82 -9.56 6.73
C LEU A 221 3.73 -10.55 6.33
N ARG A 222 2.97 -11.08 7.30
CA ARG A 222 1.86 -12.01 7.01
C ARG A 222 0.73 -11.35 6.23
N VAL A 223 0.55 -10.03 6.36
CA VAL A 223 -0.40 -9.27 5.52
C VAL A 223 0.18 -9.03 4.13
N GLU A 224 1.48 -8.76 4.01
CA GLU A 224 2.16 -8.69 2.71
C GLU A 224 2.02 -10.00 1.93
N GLU A 225 2.22 -11.14 2.60
CA GLU A 225 2.04 -12.48 2.02
C GLU A 225 0.61 -12.66 1.47
N MET A 226 -0.41 -12.31 2.26
CA MET A 226 -1.81 -12.37 1.81
C MET A 226 -2.09 -11.47 0.58
N LEU A 227 -1.39 -10.34 0.44
CA LEU A 227 -1.54 -9.48 -0.73
C LEU A 227 -1.02 -10.14 -2.01
N PHE A 228 0.06 -10.92 -1.93
CA PHE A 228 0.60 -11.66 -3.06
C PHE A 228 -0.41 -12.67 -3.62
N GLU A 229 -1.19 -13.28 -2.74
CA GLU A 229 -2.21 -14.29 -3.07
C GLU A 229 -3.59 -13.69 -3.38
N SER A 230 -3.78 -12.39 -3.13
CA SER A 230 -5.10 -11.75 -3.19
C SER A 230 -5.66 -11.52 -4.60
N GLY A 231 -4.80 -11.49 -5.62
CA GLY A 231 -5.14 -11.03 -6.97
C GLY A 231 -5.28 -9.51 -7.11
N LEU A 232 -5.34 -8.73 -6.01
CA LEU A 232 -5.43 -7.26 -6.05
C LEU A 232 -4.19 -6.62 -6.63
N ASN A 233 -4.32 -5.57 -7.42
CA ASN A 233 -3.20 -4.68 -7.68
C ASN A 233 -2.80 -3.97 -6.37
N PHE A 234 -1.56 -4.15 -5.92
CA PHE A 234 -1.11 -3.64 -4.62
C PHE A 234 0.18 -2.82 -4.72
N THR A 235 0.41 -1.99 -3.71
CA THR A 235 1.73 -1.40 -3.40
C THR A 235 1.99 -1.54 -1.91
N ILE A 236 3.17 -1.97 -1.50
CA ILE A 236 3.53 -2.12 -0.08
C ILE A 236 4.54 -1.05 0.28
N LEU A 237 4.26 -0.26 1.31
CA LEU A 237 5.17 0.75 1.85
C LEU A 237 5.70 0.29 3.20
N GLN A 238 7.02 0.22 3.35
CA GLN A 238 7.75 -0.30 4.52
C GLN A 238 8.55 0.83 5.17
N PRO A 239 7.91 1.73 5.93
CA PRO A 239 8.59 2.87 6.53
C PRO A 239 9.51 2.49 7.68
N ALA A 240 10.61 3.24 7.80
CA ALA A 240 11.53 3.22 8.94
C ALA A 240 10.92 3.89 10.19
N VAL A 241 11.73 4.10 11.23
CA VAL A 241 11.28 4.72 12.48
C VAL A 241 10.93 6.18 12.24
N TYR A 242 9.75 6.63 12.68
CA TYR A 242 9.34 8.02 12.47
C TYR A 242 10.13 9.02 13.29
N MET A 243 10.57 10.10 12.65
CA MET A 243 11.14 11.27 13.34
C MET A 243 10.16 11.84 14.37
N GLN A 244 8.85 11.80 14.08
CA GLN A 244 7.78 12.23 15.00
C GLN A 244 7.76 11.47 16.33
N ASN A 245 8.38 10.29 16.43
CA ASN A 245 8.48 9.57 17.70
C ASN A 245 9.34 10.33 18.73
N ILE A 246 10.28 11.16 18.26
CA ILE A 246 11.14 12.00 19.12
C ILE A 246 10.29 12.96 19.96
N LEU A 247 9.20 13.49 19.38
CA LEU A 247 8.32 14.46 20.03
C LEU A 247 7.58 13.89 21.26
N GLY A 248 7.46 12.56 21.36
CA GLY A 248 6.90 11.90 22.55
C GLY A 248 7.72 12.13 23.82
N GLY A 249 9.02 12.44 23.69
CA GLY A 249 9.91 12.77 24.81
C GLY A 249 9.95 14.26 25.16
N ARG A 250 9.19 15.13 24.48
CA ARG A 250 9.35 16.60 24.58
C ARG A 250 9.31 17.12 26.01
N GLU A 251 8.37 16.63 26.81
CA GLU A 251 8.25 17.07 28.21
C GLU A 251 9.51 16.77 29.02
N SER A 252 10.10 15.58 28.89
CA SER A 252 11.34 15.21 29.59
C SER A 252 12.54 16.00 29.05
N MET A 253 12.58 16.26 27.75
CA MET A 253 13.62 17.10 27.15
C MET A 253 13.59 18.53 27.67
N VAL A 254 12.39 19.12 27.80
CA VAL A 254 12.22 20.49 28.31
C VAL A 254 12.46 20.59 29.81
N LYS A 255 11.90 19.66 30.61
CA LYS A 255 11.93 19.74 32.07
C LYS A 255 13.21 19.21 32.70
N GLU A 256 13.79 18.15 32.13
CA GLU A 256 14.91 17.42 32.73
C GLU A 256 16.19 17.50 31.87
N GLY A 257 16.11 17.98 30.63
CA GLY A 257 17.22 17.94 29.68
C GLY A 257 17.55 16.52 29.23
N VAL A 258 16.55 15.63 29.18
CA VAL A 258 16.77 14.20 28.87
C VAL A 258 15.90 13.70 27.73
N TYR A 259 16.55 13.12 26.72
CA TYR A 259 15.91 12.29 25.70
C TYR A 259 16.00 10.81 26.10
N ARG A 260 14.89 10.24 26.56
CA ARG A 260 14.83 8.90 27.16
C ARG A 260 14.51 7.82 26.14
N VAL A 261 15.30 6.75 26.12
CA VAL A 261 15.09 5.57 25.26
C VAL A 261 15.23 4.26 26.04
N PRO A 262 14.46 3.19 25.73
CA PRO A 262 14.53 1.91 26.43
C PRO A 262 15.59 0.93 25.88
N TYR A 263 16.65 1.43 25.27
CA TYR A 263 17.76 0.67 24.67
C TYR A 263 19.05 1.51 24.71
N PRO A 264 20.25 0.92 24.48
CA PRO A 264 21.52 1.65 24.55
C PRO A 264 21.54 2.88 23.66
N VAL A 265 22.14 3.97 24.13
CA VAL A 265 22.13 5.26 23.40
C VAL A 265 22.96 5.22 22.11
N GLU A 266 23.85 4.24 21.98
CA GLU A 266 24.65 3.93 20.79
C GLU A 266 23.84 3.21 19.71
N THR A 267 22.60 2.81 19.98
CA THR A 267 21.74 2.12 19.02
C THR A 267 21.45 3.01 17.81
N ARG A 268 21.80 2.52 16.61
CA ARG A 268 21.58 3.20 15.33
C ARG A 268 20.24 2.80 14.71
N LEU A 269 19.40 3.81 14.44
CA LEU A 269 18.08 3.62 13.83
C LEU A 269 17.92 4.58 12.65
N SER A 270 17.62 4.05 11.47
CA SER A 270 17.19 4.86 10.34
C SER A 270 15.86 5.54 10.65
N LEU A 271 15.83 6.84 10.43
CA LEU A 271 14.66 7.67 10.66
C LEU A 271 14.00 8.06 9.34
N VAL A 272 12.69 8.26 9.35
CA VAL A 272 11.93 8.82 8.22
C VAL A 272 10.94 9.86 8.70
N ASP A 273 10.80 10.97 7.97
CA ASP A 273 9.77 11.96 8.23
C ASP A 273 8.41 11.44 7.72
N LEU A 274 7.36 11.47 8.56
CA LEU A 274 6.00 11.15 8.11
C LEU A 274 5.51 12.03 6.97
N GLU A 275 6.01 13.26 6.81
CA GLU A 275 5.65 14.07 5.63
C GLU A 275 6.21 13.48 4.34
N ASP A 276 7.40 12.88 4.35
CA ASP A 276 7.97 12.18 3.19
C ASP A 276 7.22 10.87 2.89
N VAL A 277 6.85 10.13 3.95
CA VAL A 277 6.00 8.94 3.79
C VAL A 277 4.65 9.34 3.19
N ALA A 278 4.05 10.44 3.66
CA ALA A 278 2.76 10.92 3.16
C ALA A 278 2.83 11.40 1.70
N GLU A 279 3.90 12.08 1.31
CA GLU A 279 4.14 12.44 -0.10
C GLU A 279 4.29 11.21 -0.97
N THR A 280 5.07 10.22 -0.52
CA THR A 280 5.20 8.94 -1.23
C THR A 280 3.85 8.26 -1.41
N VAL A 281 3.00 8.26 -0.38
CA VAL A 281 1.63 7.72 -0.47
C VAL A 281 0.81 8.45 -1.54
N ALA A 282 0.91 9.77 -1.63
CA ALA A 282 0.24 10.55 -2.65
C ALA A 282 0.74 10.19 -4.07
N THR A 283 2.05 10.11 -4.26
CA THR A 283 2.68 9.68 -5.52
C THR A 283 2.18 8.30 -5.93
N VAL A 284 2.29 7.29 -5.05
CA VAL A 284 1.90 5.91 -5.40
C VAL A 284 0.39 5.73 -5.60
N LEU A 285 -0.46 6.64 -5.14
CA LEU A 285 -1.91 6.58 -5.38
C LEU A 285 -2.33 7.37 -6.63
N LYS A 286 -1.52 8.35 -7.04
CA LYS A 286 -1.81 9.25 -8.17
C LYS A 286 -1.19 8.76 -9.48
N GLU A 287 0.00 8.18 -9.41
CA GLU A 287 0.83 7.90 -10.59
C GLU A 287 0.76 6.41 -11.00
N PRO A 288 0.92 6.11 -12.30
CA PRO A 288 1.10 4.74 -12.77
C PRO A 288 2.50 4.20 -12.41
N GLY A 289 2.73 2.89 -12.57
CA GLY A 289 4.07 2.29 -12.41
C GLY A 289 4.42 1.80 -11.00
N HIS A 290 3.50 1.91 -10.04
CA HIS A 290 3.66 1.44 -8.66
C HIS A 290 2.96 0.09 -8.39
N ASP A 291 2.49 -0.57 -9.44
CA ASP A 291 1.76 -1.83 -9.36
C ASP A 291 2.69 -2.97 -8.93
N ARG A 292 2.25 -3.76 -7.95
CA ARG A 292 3.00 -4.89 -7.36
C ARG A 292 4.35 -4.50 -6.75
N ALA A 293 4.55 -3.22 -6.45
CA ALA A 293 5.80 -2.72 -5.91
C ALA A 293 5.86 -2.82 -4.38
N ILE A 294 7.08 -2.95 -3.86
CA ILE A 294 7.39 -2.93 -2.43
C ILE A 294 8.51 -1.90 -2.23
N TYR A 295 8.26 -0.91 -1.38
CA TYR A 295 9.18 0.20 -1.15
C TYR A 295 9.54 0.32 0.32
N GLU A 296 10.82 0.12 0.64
CA GLU A 296 11.38 0.53 1.92
C GLU A 296 11.54 2.05 1.96
N LEU A 297 10.94 2.70 2.95
CA LEU A 297 10.96 4.16 3.08
C LEU A 297 11.82 4.55 4.27
N SER A 298 13.11 4.77 3.99
CA SER A 298 14.11 5.17 4.96
C SER A 298 14.68 6.55 4.62
N GLY A 299 14.94 7.38 5.63
CA GLY A 299 15.78 8.57 5.47
C GLY A 299 17.26 8.21 5.32
N SER A 300 18.06 9.24 5.07
CA SER A 300 19.49 9.15 4.68
C SER A 300 20.44 8.72 5.80
N GLU A 301 20.01 8.78 7.05
CA GLU A 301 20.88 8.58 8.20
C GLU A 301 20.30 7.55 9.18
N ALA A 302 21.21 6.81 9.83
CA ALA A 302 20.90 5.97 10.99
C ALA A 302 21.64 6.49 12.23
N PRO A 303 21.20 7.64 12.79
CA PRO A 303 21.86 8.22 13.93
C PRO A 303 21.73 7.34 15.18
N THR A 304 22.73 7.46 16.06
CA THR A 304 22.63 7.04 17.45
C THR A 304 21.66 7.94 18.21
N GLN A 305 21.20 7.50 19.38
CA GLN A 305 20.32 8.31 20.22
C GLN A 305 21.06 9.53 20.79
N THR A 306 22.37 9.40 21.01
CA THR A 306 23.26 10.53 21.37
C THR A 306 23.38 11.56 20.25
N GLU A 307 23.49 11.12 18.99
CA GLU A 307 23.49 12.00 17.81
C GLU A 307 22.13 12.72 17.68
N ILE A 308 21.01 12.02 17.92
CA ILE A 308 19.67 12.62 17.96
C ILE A 308 19.57 13.70 19.05
N ALA A 309 20.00 13.40 20.29
CA ALA A 309 19.99 14.36 21.39
C ALA A 309 20.86 15.61 21.08
N SER A 310 22.01 15.39 20.43
CA SER A 310 22.88 16.49 20.00
C SER A 310 22.22 17.36 18.93
N ALA A 311 21.52 16.75 17.97
CA ALA A 311 20.76 17.47 16.95
C ALA A 311 19.61 18.28 17.55
N ILE A 312 18.90 17.73 18.55
CA ILE A 312 17.86 18.45 19.31
C ILE A 312 18.48 19.67 19.99
N ALA A 313 19.56 19.47 20.76
CA ALA A 313 20.23 20.56 21.48
C ALA A 313 20.72 21.67 20.54
N GLY A 314 21.24 21.29 19.37
CA GLY A 314 21.71 22.26 18.36
C GLY A 314 20.60 23.11 17.75
N VAL A 315 19.37 22.57 17.62
CA VAL A 315 18.24 23.28 17.00
C VAL A 315 17.40 24.05 18.02
N SER A 316 17.12 23.48 19.19
CA SER A 316 16.22 24.09 20.18
C SER A 316 16.95 24.96 21.22
N GLY A 317 18.28 24.93 21.25
CA GLY A 317 19.08 25.57 22.31
C GLY A 317 18.98 24.91 23.70
N TRP A 318 18.18 23.84 23.83
CA TRP A 318 18.03 23.12 25.10
C TRP A 318 19.26 22.27 25.39
N GLN A 319 19.63 22.17 26.67
CA GLN A 319 20.67 21.24 27.11
C GLN A 319 20.07 19.83 27.22
N VAL A 320 20.12 19.07 26.12
CA VAL A 320 19.54 17.72 26.04
C VAL A 320 20.63 16.66 25.88
N ARG A 321 20.57 15.61 26.71
CA ARG A 321 21.39 14.40 26.56
C ARG A 321 20.50 13.17 26.35
N ALA A 322 21.02 12.17 25.64
CA ALA A 322 20.36 10.87 25.56
C ALA A 322 20.58 10.09 26.87
N GLU A 323 19.55 9.39 27.34
CA GLU A 323 19.64 8.52 28.51
C GLU A 323 18.87 7.22 28.27
N GLN A 324 19.53 6.10 28.53
CA GLN A 324 18.87 4.80 28.53
C GLN A 324 18.07 4.64 29.84
N VAL A 325 16.77 4.37 29.72
CA VAL A 325 15.93 3.95 30.85
C VAL A 325 15.86 2.43 30.92
N SER A 326 15.68 1.89 32.13
CA SER A 326 15.46 0.45 32.28
C SER A 326 14.13 0.02 31.68
N ILE A 327 14.07 -1.20 31.15
CA ILE A 327 12.85 -1.79 30.60
C ILE A 327 11.71 -1.79 31.62
N ASP A 328 11.99 -2.05 32.90
CA ASP A 328 10.98 -2.03 33.95
C ASP A 328 10.42 -0.63 34.21
N SER A 329 11.27 0.40 34.16
CA SER A 329 10.81 1.79 34.27
C SER A 329 9.92 2.17 33.10
N TRP A 330 10.37 1.84 31.89
CA TRP A 330 9.58 2.06 30.67
C TRP A 330 8.25 1.31 30.70
N ARG A 331 8.23 0.03 31.11
CA ARG A 331 7.02 -0.79 31.25
C ARG A 331 5.99 -0.13 32.15
N ARG A 332 6.40 0.36 33.33
CA ARG A 332 5.50 1.06 34.27
C ARG A 332 4.91 2.34 33.64
N GLN A 333 5.75 3.14 32.98
CA GLN A 333 5.30 4.36 32.32
C GLN A 333 4.34 4.08 31.15
N ALA A 334 4.65 3.06 30.35
CA ALA A 334 3.81 2.61 29.23
C ALA A 334 2.43 2.16 29.71
N GLY A 335 2.37 1.35 30.78
CA GLY A 335 1.12 0.92 31.39
C GLY A 335 0.30 2.09 31.95
N ALA A 336 0.95 3.03 32.64
CA ALA A 336 0.30 4.25 33.13
C ALA A 336 -0.24 5.15 32.01
N SER A 337 0.37 5.08 30.81
CA SER A 337 -0.07 5.80 29.61
C SER A 337 -1.17 5.06 28.82
N GLY A 338 -1.65 3.91 29.33
CA GLY A 338 -2.76 3.16 28.76
C GLY A 338 -2.38 2.09 27.72
N LEU A 339 -1.09 1.75 27.57
CA LEU A 339 -0.70 0.62 26.72
C LEU A 339 -1.08 -0.70 27.41
N GLY A 340 -1.68 -1.61 26.63
CA GLY A 340 -2.01 -2.95 27.12
C GLY A 340 -0.79 -3.87 27.18
N GLU A 341 -0.91 -4.95 27.96
CA GLU A 341 0.18 -5.92 28.21
C GLU A 341 0.78 -6.50 26.91
N TYR A 342 -0.07 -6.87 25.95
CA TYR A 342 0.39 -7.35 24.64
C TYR A 342 1.31 -6.35 23.92
N GLN A 343 0.95 -5.06 23.96
CA GLN A 343 1.71 -4.01 23.28
C GLN A 343 3.05 -3.79 23.97
N ILE A 344 3.04 -3.76 25.31
CA ILE A 344 4.23 -3.64 26.15
C ILE A 344 5.21 -4.77 25.85
N GLU A 345 4.78 -6.03 25.94
CA GLU A 345 5.65 -7.19 25.72
C GLU A 345 6.20 -7.24 24.28
N THR A 346 5.38 -6.84 23.31
CA THR A 346 5.80 -6.79 21.91
C THR A 346 6.84 -5.71 21.64
N LEU A 347 6.70 -4.53 22.28
CA LEU A 347 7.67 -3.44 22.18
C LEU A 347 8.96 -3.74 22.96
N ILE A 348 8.89 -4.45 24.08
CA ILE A 348 10.10 -4.90 24.80
C ILE A 348 10.96 -5.81 23.91
N LYS A 349 10.34 -6.75 23.18
CA LYS A 349 11.05 -7.59 22.20
C LYS A 349 11.70 -6.75 21.09
N MET A 350 11.02 -5.69 20.63
CA MET A 350 11.59 -4.73 19.68
C MET A 350 12.80 -4.00 20.26
N PHE A 351 12.74 -3.53 21.50
CA PHE A 351 13.86 -2.86 22.16
C PHE A 351 15.07 -3.77 22.33
N HIS A 352 14.84 -5.04 22.68
CA HIS A 352 15.92 -6.04 22.71
C HIS A 352 16.55 -6.28 21.33
N TYR A 353 15.75 -6.26 20.27
CA TYR A 353 16.28 -6.34 18.91
C TYR A 353 17.11 -5.10 18.54
N TYR A 354 16.56 -3.90 18.76
CA TYR A 354 17.24 -2.64 18.52
C TYR A 354 18.57 -2.55 19.27
N ALA A 355 18.59 -2.89 20.56
CA ALA A 355 19.79 -2.86 21.37
C ALA A 355 20.94 -3.74 20.83
N ARG A 356 20.63 -4.78 20.07
CA ARG A 356 21.63 -5.72 19.54
C ARG A 356 21.99 -5.48 18.08
N PHE A 357 21.05 -5.02 17.27
CA PHE A 357 21.21 -4.98 15.81
C PHE A 357 20.97 -3.60 15.20
N GLY A 358 20.37 -2.66 15.94
CA GLY A 358 19.81 -1.44 15.36
C GLY A 358 18.69 -1.74 14.37
N LEU A 359 18.40 -0.77 13.50
CA LEU A 359 17.49 -0.92 12.37
C LEU A 359 17.89 0.09 11.29
N GLN A 360 18.62 -0.33 10.27
CA GLN A 360 19.16 0.56 9.23
C GLN A 360 18.54 0.23 7.88
N GLY A 361 18.02 1.23 7.18
CA GLY A 361 17.46 1.12 5.83
C GLY A 361 18.31 1.87 4.80
N ASN A 362 17.89 1.80 3.54
CA ASN A 362 18.52 2.52 2.43
C ASN A 362 17.62 3.67 1.94
N SER A 363 18.18 4.87 1.78
CA SER A 363 17.41 6.06 1.42
C SER A 363 17.14 6.25 -0.06
N ASN A 364 17.80 5.50 -0.95
CA ASN A 364 17.71 5.72 -2.38
C ASN A 364 16.28 5.53 -2.88
N LEU A 365 15.57 4.51 -2.37
CA LEU A 365 14.17 4.28 -2.76
C LEU A 365 13.28 5.46 -2.41
N LEU A 366 13.42 6.02 -1.21
CA LEU A 366 12.66 7.19 -0.81
C LEU A 366 13.05 8.42 -1.64
N GLU A 367 14.33 8.63 -1.90
CA GLU A 367 14.83 9.72 -2.75
C GLU A 367 14.26 9.65 -4.17
N TRP A 368 14.28 8.46 -4.78
CA TRP A 368 13.76 8.24 -6.14
C TRP A 368 12.25 8.47 -6.22
N LEU A 369 11.49 8.05 -5.20
CA LEU A 369 10.04 8.25 -5.15
C LEU A 369 9.64 9.71 -4.90
N LEU A 370 10.45 10.46 -4.15
CA LEU A 370 10.21 11.88 -3.86
C LEU A 370 10.71 12.80 -4.97
N GLY A 371 11.69 12.37 -5.77
CA GLY A 371 12.41 13.24 -6.72
C GLY A 371 13.30 14.29 -6.03
N ARG A 372 13.59 14.10 -4.73
CA ARG A 372 14.44 14.95 -3.90
C ARG A 372 15.00 14.12 -2.74
N SER A 373 16.08 14.59 -2.12
CA SER A 373 16.58 13.96 -0.90
C SER A 373 15.50 13.91 0.20
N PRO A 374 15.46 12.83 0.99
CA PRO A 374 14.60 12.74 2.17
C PRO A 374 14.89 13.88 3.15
N THR A 375 13.87 14.25 3.93
CA THR A 375 13.97 15.32 4.92
C THR A 375 15.03 14.95 5.95
N ALA A 376 16.02 15.83 6.12
CA ALA A 376 17.06 15.66 7.12
C ALA A 376 16.50 15.84 8.54
N LEU A 377 17.10 15.15 9.52
CA LEU A 377 16.65 15.24 10.92
C LEU A 377 16.67 16.68 11.44
N ALA A 378 17.71 17.46 11.12
CA ALA A 378 17.79 18.86 11.53
C ALA A 378 16.64 19.72 10.97
N THR A 379 16.25 19.49 9.72
CA THR A 379 15.11 20.18 9.07
C THR A 379 13.80 19.82 9.76
N PHE A 380 13.59 18.52 10.05
CA PHE A 380 12.44 18.07 10.83
C PHE A 380 12.39 18.73 12.22
N LEU A 381 13.52 18.73 12.95
CA LEU A 381 13.59 19.29 14.30
C LEU A 381 13.29 20.79 14.29
N ALA A 382 13.83 21.55 13.33
CA ALA A 382 13.58 22.98 13.21
C ALA A 382 12.11 23.30 12.91
N ARG A 383 11.41 22.40 12.21
CA ARG A 383 9.96 22.52 11.95
C ARG A 383 9.11 22.30 13.20
N GLU A 384 9.50 21.34 14.07
CA GLU A 384 8.65 20.86 15.16
C GLU A 384 9.01 21.40 16.56
N LEU A 385 10.27 21.81 16.74
CA LEU A 385 10.80 22.37 17.99
C LEU A 385 11.11 23.85 17.78
N PRO A 386 10.12 24.76 17.89
CA PRO A 386 10.41 26.19 17.88
C PRO A 386 11.31 26.56 19.07
N GLU A 387 12.11 27.60 18.87
CA GLU A 387 13.06 28.19 19.85
C GLU A 387 12.42 28.50 21.21
#